data_AF-A0A6C0U0T6-F1
#
_entry.id   AF-A0A6C0U0T6-F1
#
_cell.length_a   1.000
_cell.length_b   1.000
_cell.length_c   1.000
_cell.angle_alpha   90.00
_cell.angle_beta   90.00
_cell.angle_gamma   90.00
#
_symmetry.space_group_name_H-M   'P 1'
#
loop_
_entity.id
_entity.type
_entity.pdbx_description
1 polymer ?
#
loop_
_entity_poly.entity_id
_entity_poly.type
_entity_poly.pdbx_seq_one_letter_code
_entity_poly.pdbx_strand_id
1 'polypeptide(L)'
;MVINQPGYHFAITLGKVERTVKLPLRTRLNEYPVEDEFAACCSGGFHYEEQFLGILDIGKLVINRSLSDVAADAGQPGEERQ
;
A
#
# COMPACT_ATOMS: atom_id res chain seq x y z
N MET A 1 -2.96 8.04 -4.79
CA MET A 1 -1.76 8.54 -4.09
C MET A 1 -0.55 8.26 -4.96
N VAL A 2 0.33 9.24 -5.17
CA VAL A 2 1.59 9.05 -5.91
C VAL A 2 2.72 8.85 -4.92
N ILE A 3 3.52 7.81 -5.10
CA ILE A 3 4.71 7.54 -4.30
C ILE A 3 5.93 7.68 -5.20
N ASN A 4 6.85 8.54 -4.78
CA ASN A 4 8.12 8.78 -5.46
C ASN A 4 9.26 8.30 -4.57
N GLN A 5 9.98 7.27 -5.01
CA GLN A 5 11.18 6.75 -4.37
C GLN A 5 12.31 6.65 -5.40
N PRO A 6 13.58 6.76 -4.99
CA PRO A 6 14.69 6.56 -5.92
C PRO A 6 14.61 5.20 -6.62
N GLY A 7 14.47 5.22 -7.95
CA GLY A 7 14.42 4.01 -8.79
C GLY A 7 13.03 3.49 -9.14
N TYR A 8 11.94 4.02 -8.56
CA TYR A 8 10.57 3.63 -8.93
C TYR A 8 9.54 4.72 -8.60
N HIS A 9 8.60 4.90 -9.52
CA HIS A 9 7.44 5.78 -9.37
C HIS A 9 6.19 4.95 -9.57
N PHE A 10 5.25 5.02 -8.64
CA PHE A 10 3.98 4.32 -8.79
C PHE A 10 2.83 5.05 -8.14
N ALA A 11 1.63 4.79 -8.65
CA ALA A 11 0.40 5.31 -8.13
C ALA A 11 -0.38 4.19 -7.47
N ILE A 12 -0.91 4.46 -6.27
CA ILE A 12 -1.88 3.61 -5.61
C ILE A 12 -3.25 4.27 -5.75
N THR A 13 -4.20 3.56 -6.33
CA THR A 13 -5.61 3.96 -6.32
C THR A 13 -6.17 3.73 -4.91
N LEU A 14 -6.69 4.78 -4.30
CA LEU A 14 -7.32 4.73 -2.99
C LEU A 14 -8.80 5.03 -3.15
N GLY A 15 -9.68 4.33 -2.45
CA GLY A 15 -11.10 4.68 -2.43
C GLY A 15 -11.33 6.09 -1.88
N LYS A 16 -10.61 6.45 -0.81
CA LYS A 16 -10.66 7.79 -0.21
C LYS A 16 -9.40 8.08 0.60
N VAL A 17 -9.05 9.36 0.71
CA VAL A 17 -8.08 9.86 1.68
C VAL A 17 -8.85 10.54 2.80
N GLU A 18 -8.69 10.06 4.03
CA GLU A 18 -9.41 10.60 5.19
C GLU A 18 -8.72 11.83 5.79
N ARG A 19 -7.53 11.64 6.38
CA ARG A 19 -6.77 12.69 7.05
C ARG A 19 -5.32 12.27 7.31
N THR A 20 -4.48 13.24 7.65
CA THR A 20 -3.16 12.99 8.23
C THR A 20 -3.26 12.90 9.74
N VAL A 21 -2.65 11.88 10.34
CA VAL A 21 -2.62 11.65 11.79
C VAL A 21 -1.19 11.52 12.30
N LYS A 22 -0.93 11.95 13.53
CA LYS A 22 0.35 11.74 14.22
C LYS A 22 0.13 10.72 15.33
N LEU A 23 0.80 9.57 15.22
CA LEU A 23 0.65 8.45 16.15
C LEU A 23 1.99 8.17 16.85
N PRO A 24 2.03 8.02 18.19
CA PRO A 24 3.29 7.77 18.90
C PRO A 24 3.87 6.39 18.53
N LEU A 25 5.14 6.32 18.11
CA LEU A 25 5.78 5.05 17.75
C LEU A 25 5.71 3.98 18.85
N ARG A 26 5.75 4.39 20.12
CA ARG A 26 5.63 3.50 21.29
C ARG A 26 4.29 2.76 21.38
N THR A 27 3.24 3.24 20.71
CA THR A 27 1.92 2.59 20.68
C THR A 27 1.71 1.75 19.42
N ARG A 28 2.77 1.54 18.61
CA ARG A 28 2.70 0.68 17.44
C ARG A 28 2.56 -0.78 17.88
N LEU A 29 1.61 -1.47 17.29
CA LEU A 29 1.45 -2.91 17.39
C LEU A 29 2.14 -3.54 16.18
N ASN A 30 3.12 -4.42 16.43
CA ASN A 30 3.89 -5.06 15.35
C ASN A 30 3.17 -6.26 14.73
N GLU A 31 2.36 -6.95 15.54
CA GLU A 31 1.61 -8.13 15.14
C GLU A 31 0.13 -7.84 15.41
N TYR A 32 -0.60 -7.56 14.34
CA TYR A 32 -2.06 -7.53 14.34
C TYR A 32 -2.49 -8.37 13.13
N PRO A 33 -3.43 -9.32 13.29
CA PRO A 33 -3.90 -10.11 12.17
C PRO A 33 -4.58 -9.18 11.17
N VAL A 34 -3.86 -8.85 10.11
CA VAL A 34 -4.45 -8.27 8.90
C VAL A 34 -4.91 -9.47 8.10
N GLU A 35 -6.21 -9.73 8.11
CA GLU A 35 -6.81 -10.64 7.14
C GLU A 35 -6.68 -10.00 5.75
N ASP A 36 -6.58 -10.82 4.71
CA ASP A 36 -6.63 -10.43 3.28
C ASP A 36 -5.28 -10.23 2.54
N GLU A 37 -5.38 -10.01 1.23
CA GLU A 37 -4.32 -9.93 0.21
C GLU A 37 -3.16 -8.96 0.52
N PHE A 38 -3.39 -7.99 1.39
CA PHE A 38 -2.38 -7.01 1.80
C PHE A 38 -1.55 -7.44 3.02
N ALA A 39 -1.87 -8.56 3.67
CA ALA A 39 -1.19 -9.03 4.87
C ALA A 39 0.34 -9.12 4.70
N ALA A 40 0.80 -9.61 3.54
CA ALA A 40 2.22 -9.73 3.20
C ALA A 40 2.94 -8.37 3.11
N CYS A 41 2.20 -7.29 2.86
CA CYS A 41 2.72 -5.93 2.71
C CYS A 41 2.45 -5.07 3.95
N CYS A 42 1.77 -5.59 4.96
CA CYS A 42 1.49 -4.87 6.20
C CYS A 42 2.57 -5.15 7.25
N SER A 43 2.92 -4.14 8.03
CA SER A 43 3.92 -4.23 9.09
C SER A 43 3.35 -3.83 10.45
N GLY A 44 2.17 -4.35 10.77
CA GLY A 44 1.42 -3.99 11.98
C GLY A 44 0.64 -2.69 11.82
N GLY A 45 0.43 -1.94 12.90
CA GLY A 45 -0.42 -0.75 12.88
C GLY A 45 -0.64 -0.08 14.23
N PHE A 46 -1.73 0.68 14.31
CA PHE A 46 -2.13 1.43 15.49
C PHE A 46 -3.62 1.28 15.74
N HIS A 47 -4.03 1.11 16.99
CA HIS A 47 -5.40 1.44 17.36
C HIS A 47 -5.57 2.95 17.40
N TYR A 48 -6.60 3.43 16.72
CA TYR A 48 -6.93 4.84 16.65
C TYR A 48 -8.45 4.99 16.65
N GLU A 49 -8.97 5.64 17.70
CA GLU A 49 -10.40 5.65 18.00
C GLU A 49 -10.95 4.22 18.09
N GLU A 50 -11.99 3.88 17.33
CA GLU A 50 -12.61 2.54 17.32
C GLU A 50 -12.06 1.66 16.18
N GLN A 51 -10.98 2.07 15.53
CA GLN A 51 -10.45 1.42 14.33
C GLN A 51 -8.99 0.98 14.50
N PHE A 52 -8.60 -0.03 13.73
CA PHE A 52 -7.20 -0.40 13.55
C PHE A 52 -6.68 0.17 12.23
N LEU A 53 -5.63 0.98 12.30
CA LEU A 53 -4.95 1.56 11.14
C LEU A 53 -3.70 0.73 10.83
N GLY A 54 -3.78 -0.07 9.77
CA GLY A 54 -2.65 -0.84 9.25
C GLY A 54 -1.58 0.05 8.61
N ILE A 55 -0.31 -0.28 8.85
CA ILE A 55 0.82 0.33 8.16
C ILE A 55 1.12 -0.49 6.90
N LEU A 56 0.86 0.11 5.74
CA LEU A 56 1.25 -0.43 4.45
C LEU A 56 2.74 -0.15 4.20
N ASP A 57 3.53 -1.20 4.11
CA ASP A 57 4.95 -1.13 3.75
C ASP A 57 5.09 -1.05 2.22
N ILE A 58 5.41 0.15 1.75
CA ILE A 58 5.61 0.47 0.34
C ILE A 58 6.71 -0.39 -0.29
N GLY A 59 7.79 -0.69 0.43
CA GLY A 59 8.87 -1.52 -0.09
C GLY A 59 8.39 -2.95 -0.34
N LYS A 60 7.67 -3.52 0.63
CA LYS A 60 7.07 -4.86 0.48
C LYS A 60 6.03 -4.89 -0.63
N LEU A 61 5.22 -3.83 -0.75
CA LEU A 61 4.20 -3.72 -1.79
C LEU A 61 4.79 -3.73 -3.20
N VAL A 62 5.86 -2.97 -3.44
CA VAL A 62 6.51 -2.89 -4.76
C VAL A 62 7.19 -4.21 -5.15
N ILE A 63 7.71 -4.95 -4.18
CA ILE A 63 8.36 -6.24 -4.42
C ILE A 63 7.33 -7.37 -4.59
N ASN A 64 6.10 -7.17 -4.10
CA ASN A 64 5.02 -8.15 -4.23
C ASN A 64 4.43 -8.13 -5.64
N ARG A 65 4.92 -9.06 -6.48
CA ARG A 65 4.54 -9.18 -7.90
C ARG A 65 3.05 -9.29 -8.13
N SER A 66 2.33 -10.04 -7.29
CA SER A 66 0.88 -10.24 -7.46
C SER A 66 0.09 -8.94 -7.35
N LEU A 67 0.57 -7.97 -6.57
CA LEU A 67 -0.08 -6.66 -6.40
C LEU A 67 0.53 -5.59 -7.32
N SER A 68 1.82 -5.70 -7.66
CA SER A 68 2.47 -4.76 -8.58
C SER A 68 2.06 -4.99 -10.03
N ASP A 69 1.82 -6.23 -10.45
CA ASP A 69 1.47 -6.56 -11.85
C ASP A 69 0.07 -6.03 -12.20
N VAL A 70 -0.86 -5.96 -11.24
CA VAL A 70 -2.18 -5.33 -11.42
C VAL A 70 -2.06 -3.84 -11.75
N ALA A 71 -1.01 -3.16 -11.27
CA ALA A 71 -0.75 -1.76 -11.61
C ALA A 71 -0.10 -1.58 -13.00
N ALA A 72 0.57 -2.61 -13.51
CA ALA A 72 1.22 -2.59 -14.84
C ALA A 72 0.23 -2.86 -15.98
N ASP A 73 -0.91 -3.50 -15.70
CA ASP A 73 -1.92 -3.83 -16.72
C ASP A 73 -2.81 -2.65 -17.13
N ALA A 74 -2.70 -1.49 -16.45
CA ALA A 74 -3.40 -0.25 -16.83
C ALA A 74 -2.78 0.48 -18.05
N GLY A 75 -1.92 -0.19 -18.82
CA GLY A 75 -1.08 0.44 -19.83
C GLY A 75 -0.64 -0.45 -20.99
N GLN A 76 -1.50 -1.31 -21.52
CA GLN A 76 -1.38 -1.69 -22.93
C GLN A 76 -2.12 -0.65 -23.80
N PRO A 77 -1.44 0.36 -24.38
CA PRO A 77 -1.97 0.98 -25.58
C PRO A 77 -2.04 -0.11 -26.66
N GLY A 78 -3.18 -0.16 -27.34
CA GLY A 78 -3.54 -1.23 -28.25
C GLY A 78 -2.49 -1.57 -29.29
N GLU A 79 -2.63 -2.79 -29.82
CA GLU A 79 -2.03 -3.23 -31.07
C GLU A 79 -2.04 -2.12 -32.13
N GLU A 80 -0.86 -1.60 -32.47
CA GLU A 80 -0.55 -1.13 -33.81
C GLU A 80 0.78 -1.78 -34.24
N ARG A 81 0.66 -2.94 -34.89
CA ARG A 81 1.68 -3.43 -35.83
C ARG A 81 0.98 -3.90 -37.10
N GLN A 82 0.98 -2.97 -38.06
CA GLN A 82 1.06 -3.09 -39.53
C GLN A 82 0.42 -4.29 -40.23
#